data_AF-A0A958GRC6-F1
#
_entry.id   AF-A0A958GRC6-F1
#
_cell.length_a   1.000
_cell.length_b   1.000
_cell.length_c   1.000
_cell.angle_alpha   90.00
_cell.angle_beta   90.00
_cell.angle_gamma   90.00
#
_symmetry.space_group_name_H-M   'P 1'
#
loop_
_entity.id
_entity.type
_entity.pdbx_description
1 polymer ?
#
loop_
_entity_poly.entity_id
_entity_poly.type
_entity_poly.pdbx_seq_one_letter_code
_entity_poly.pdbx_strand_id
1 'polypeptide(L)'
;RRPAVRFYNHMPAAAIRDLVGRKVWNSYFKFCVERNPWDRAVSCYFWRKQEDPSRSLEEFIDHGGLELLKMRGRDVYRIDGQVVVDFICRYEQLEEDLEKVRLQLGLPESIQLPHAKSTFRTDLRSSQELLVPRHVQRIQEEFADEIELLGYSRLLGGG
;
A
#
# COMPACT_ATOMS: atom_id res chain seq x y z
N ARG A 1 -15.24 -19.33 28.16
CA ARG A 1 -15.53 -18.33 27.10
C ARG A 1 -14.33 -18.30 26.16
N ARG A 2 -14.49 -18.56 24.85
CA ARG A 2 -13.42 -18.30 23.88
C ARG A 2 -13.23 -16.76 23.79
N PRO A 3 -12.01 -16.23 23.79
CA PRO A 3 -11.81 -14.78 23.65
C PRO A 3 -12.46 -14.30 22.35
N ALA A 4 -13.06 -13.11 22.39
CA ALA A 4 -13.65 -12.50 21.20
C ALA A 4 -12.53 -12.27 20.18
N VAL A 5 -12.67 -12.91 19.03
CA VAL A 5 -11.81 -12.74 17.88
C VAL A 5 -11.88 -11.28 17.41
N ARG A 6 -10.75 -10.57 17.38
CA ARG A 6 -10.70 -9.15 17.00
C ARG A 6 -9.81 -8.93 15.78
N PHE A 7 -10.42 -8.44 14.71
CA PHE A 7 -9.70 -7.90 13.55
C PHE A 7 -9.15 -6.50 13.87
N TYR A 8 -8.02 -6.14 13.28
CA TYR A 8 -7.36 -4.84 13.46
C TYR A 8 -6.71 -4.33 12.16
N ASN A 9 -6.36 -3.04 12.13
CA ASN A 9 -5.76 -2.41 10.94
C ASN A 9 -4.39 -3.03 10.60
N HIS A 10 -4.13 -3.24 9.31
CA HIS A 10 -2.89 -3.86 8.82
C HIS A 10 -2.61 -5.26 9.39
N MET A 11 -3.68 -6.01 9.71
CA MET A 11 -3.54 -7.40 10.13
C MET A 11 -2.89 -8.24 9.01
N PRO A 12 -1.84 -9.03 9.30
CA PRO A 12 -1.22 -9.90 8.31
C PRO A 12 -2.21 -10.91 7.71
N ALA A 13 -2.05 -11.22 6.42
CA ALA A 13 -2.89 -12.19 5.71
C ALA A 13 -2.89 -13.56 6.40
N ALA A 14 -1.73 -14.02 6.89
CA ALA A 14 -1.61 -15.27 7.63
C ALA A 14 -2.49 -15.26 8.90
N ALA A 15 -2.47 -14.15 9.64
CA ALA A 15 -3.27 -14.02 10.86
C ALA A 15 -4.77 -14.01 10.54
N ILE A 16 -5.21 -13.33 9.47
CA ILE A 16 -6.61 -13.35 9.01
C ILE A 16 -7.01 -14.79 8.62
N ARG A 17 -6.20 -15.48 7.83
CA ARG A 17 -6.44 -16.86 7.39
C ARG A 17 -6.62 -17.81 8.57
N ASP A 18 -5.74 -17.72 9.56
CA ASP A 18 -5.77 -18.59 10.73
C ASP A 18 -7.01 -18.31 11.60
N LEU A 19 -7.48 -17.07 11.59
CA LEU A 19 -8.64 -16.60 12.34
C LEU A 19 -9.99 -17.03 11.72
N VAL A 20 -10.15 -16.86 10.40
CA VAL A 20 -11.38 -17.25 9.68
C VAL A 20 -11.40 -18.74 9.33
N GLY A 21 -10.23 -19.39 9.31
CA GLY A 21 -10.05 -20.77 8.92
C GLY A 21 -9.97 -20.98 7.41
N ARG A 22 -9.26 -22.04 6.99
CA ARG A 22 -8.96 -22.32 5.58
C ARG A 22 -10.20 -22.44 4.69
N LYS A 23 -11.29 -23.03 5.20
CA LYS A 23 -12.54 -23.19 4.43
C LYS A 23 -13.13 -21.83 4.04
N VAL A 24 -13.24 -20.91 4.99
CA VAL A 24 -13.75 -19.55 4.74
C VAL A 24 -12.78 -18.77 3.86
N TRP A 25 -11.49 -18.81 4.22
CA TRP A 25 -10.43 -18.15 3.45
C TRP A 25 -10.46 -18.54 1.97
N ASN A 26 -10.53 -19.84 1.67
CA ASN A 26 -10.55 -20.35 0.30
C ASN A 26 -11.86 -20.05 -0.44
N SER A 27 -12.94 -19.70 0.26
CA SER A 27 -14.23 -19.37 -0.37
C SER A 27 -14.37 -17.91 -0.77
N TYR A 28 -13.49 -17.03 -0.29
CA TYR A 28 -13.58 -15.60 -0.53
C TYR A 28 -12.66 -15.18 -1.67
N PHE A 29 -13.14 -14.28 -2.52
CA PHE A 29 -12.28 -13.44 -3.34
C PHE A 29 -11.60 -12.39 -2.45
N LYS A 30 -10.30 -12.24 -2.58
CA LYS A 30 -9.46 -11.37 -1.75
C LYS A 30 -8.76 -10.37 -2.64
N PHE A 31 -8.79 -9.11 -2.25
CA PHE A 31 -8.03 -8.07 -2.94
C PHE A 31 -7.41 -7.11 -1.93
N CYS A 32 -6.36 -6.41 -2.35
CA CYS A 32 -5.77 -5.31 -1.61
C CYS A 32 -5.55 -4.10 -2.52
N VAL A 33 -5.14 -2.98 -1.93
CA VAL A 33 -4.72 -1.78 -2.67
C VAL A 33 -3.24 -1.58 -2.42
N GLU A 34 -2.47 -1.45 -3.49
CA GLU A 34 -1.06 -1.09 -3.46
C GLU A 34 -0.84 0.22 -4.22
N ARG A 35 0.17 0.98 -3.83
CA ARG A 35 0.48 2.29 -4.40
C ARG A 35 1.89 2.30 -4.96
N ASN A 36 2.11 3.10 -6.00
CA ASN A 36 3.42 3.44 -6.52
C ASN A 36 4.40 3.69 -5.34
N PRO A 37 5.51 2.95 -5.23
CA PRO A 37 6.38 2.99 -4.04
C PRO A 37 6.93 4.39 -3.72
N TRP A 38 7.20 5.21 -4.72
CA TRP A 38 7.68 6.59 -4.54
C TRP A 38 6.59 7.49 -3.95
N ASP A 39 5.38 7.42 -4.51
CA ASP A 39 4.23 8.14 -3.96
C ASP A 39 3.82 7.61 -2.57
N ARG A 40 3.94 6.30 -2.34
CA ARG A 40 3.67 5.64 -1.07
C ARG A 40 4.64 6.12 0.02
N ALA A 41 5.93 6.20 -0.28
CA ALA A 41 6.94 6.70 0.63
C ALA A 41 6.69 8.17 1.01
N VAL A 42 6.47 9.05 0.02
CA VAL A 42 6.18 10.47 0.25
C VAL A 42 4.89 10.64 1.05
N SER A 43 3.84 9.89 0.73
CA SER A 43 2.59 9.92 1.48
C SER A 43 2.77 9.47 2.92
N CYS A 44 3.57 8.43 3.18
CA CYS A 44 3.85 7.96 4.53
C CYS A 44 4.68 8.99 5.32
N TYR A 45 5.66 9.63 4.68
CA TYR A 45 6.43 10.71 5.26
C TYR A 45 5.51 11.83 5.77
N PHE A 46 4.65 12.38 4.91
CA PHE A 46 3.75 13.47 5.32
C PHE A 46 2.74 13.06 6.40
N TRP A 47 2.28 11.81 6.37
CA TRP A 47 1.42 11.29 7.43
C TRP A 47 2.14 11.27 8.79
N ARG A 48 3.38 10.77 8.84
CA ARG A 48 4.19 10.74 10.08
C ARG A 48 4.69 12.11 10.51
N LYS A 49 4.89 13.04 9.58
CA LYS A 49 5.31 14.41 9.87
C LYS A 49 4.28 15.17 10.73
N GLN A 50 3.02 14.73 10.73
CA GLN A 50 2.02 15.29 11.65
C GLN A 50 2.32 14.96 13.12
N GLU A 51 2.96 13.81 13.38
CA GLU A 51 3.37 13.36 14.71
C GLU A 51 4.76 13.91 15.10
N ASP A 52 5.65 14.05 14.12
CA ASP A 52 6.99 14.63 14.27
C ASP A 52 7.26 15.66 13.17
N PRO A 53 6.89 16.94 13.38
CA PRO A 53 7.05 17.99 12.38
C PRO A 53 8.51 18.30 12.01
N SER A 54 9.45 17.94 12.90
CA SER A 54 10.88 18.24 12.73
C SER A 54 11.56 17.31 11.73
N ARG A 55 11.03 16.10 11.54
CA ARG A 55 11.61 15.09 10.66
C ARG A 55 11.59 15.55 9.20
N SER A 56 12.76 15.54 8.58
CA SER A 56 12.94 15.79 7.15
C SER A 56 12.61 14.55 6.31
N LEU A 57 12.36 14.76 5.01
CA LEU A 57 12.16 13.66 4.06
C LEU A 57 13.41 12.79 3.95
N GLU A 58 14.59 13.41 4.00
CA GLU A 58 15.90 12.74 4.03
C GLU A 58 15.98 11.74 5.18
N GLU A 59 15.76 12.23 6.41
CA GLU A 59 15.84 11.40 7.60
C GLU A 59 14.81 10.27 7.58
N PHE A 60 13.61 10.51 7.03
CA PHE A 60 12.61 9.45 6.88
C PHE A 60 13.09 8.34 5.93
N ILE A 61 13.72 8.70 4.81
CA ILE A 61 14.20 7.74 3.82
C ILE A 61 15.41 6.97 4.34
N ASP A 62 16.33 7.65 5.01
CA ASP A 62 17.62 7.08 5.41
C ASP A 62 17.60 6.41 6.79
N HIS A 63 16.68 6.78 7.68
CA HIS A 63 16.64 6.28 9.06
C HIS A 63 15.39 5.42 9.36
N GLY A 64 15.18 4.39 8.53
CA GLY A 64 14.26 3.28 8.82
C GLY A 64 12.77 3.54 8.54
N GLY A 65 12.41 4.73 8.03
CA GLY A 65 11.03 5.03 7.65
C GLY A 65 10.50 4.12 6.55
N LEU A 66 11.34 3.80 5.56
CA LEU A 66 11.00 2.89 4.46
C LEU A 66 10.87 1.43 4.95
N GLU A 67 11.78 0.97 5.81
CA GLU A 67 11.76 -0.38 6.36
C GLU A 67 10.46 -0.64 7.15
N LEU A 68 10.08 0.31 8.02
CA LEU A 68 8.82 0.23 8.76
C LEU A 68 7.60 0.23 7.84
N LEU A 69 7.64 1.01 6.75
CA LEU A 69 6.57 1.04 5.75
C LEU A 69 6.44 -0.30 5.03
N LYS A 70 7.57 -0.89 4.62
CA LYS A 70 7.64 -2.21 3.99
C LYS A 70 7.13 -3.31 4.89
N MET A 71 7.62 -3.39 6.12
CA MET A 71 7.22 -4.42 7.07
C MET A 71 5.71 -4.41 7.35
N ARG A 72 5.10 -3.21 7.45
CA ARG A 72 3.66 -3.08 7.68
C ARG A 72 2.78 -3.31 6.45
N GLY A 73 3.36 -3.25 5.25
CA GLY A 73 2.65 -3.42 3.98
C GLY A 73 2.72 -4.84 3.43
N ARG A 74 3.92 -5.44 3.42
CA ARG A 74 4.22 -6.71 2.76
C ARG A 74 3.29 -7.85 3.22
N ASP A 75 3.15 -8.03 4.52
CA ASP A 75 2.47 -9.21 5.08
C ASP A 75 0.95 -9.09 5.03
N VAL A 76 0.40 -7.93 4.64
CA VAL A 76 -1.05 -7.73 4.50
C VAL A 76 -1.62 -8.55 3.34
N TYR A 77 -0.81 -8.85 2.33
CA TYR A 77 -1.23 -9.61 1.15
C TYR A 77 -0.25 -10.72 0.74
N ARG A 78 0.80 -10.95 1.54
CA ARG A 78 1.75 -12.05 1.34
C ARG A 78 1.78 -13.02 2.51
N ILE A 79 2.02 -14.30 2.22
CA ILE A 79 2.34 -15.35 3.20
C ILE A 79 3.55 -16.11 2.65
N ASP A 80 4.59 -16.26 3.46
CA ASP A 80 5.84 -16.94 3.06
C ASP A 80 6.44 -16.37 1.76
N GLY A 81 6.33 -15.05 1.59
CA GLY A 81 6.81 -14.31 0.40
C GLY A 81 5.90 -14.39 -0.83
N GLN A 82 4.87 -15.24 -0.82
CA GLN A 82 3.95 -15.41 -1.95
C GLN A 82 2.74 -14.50 -1.82
N VAL A 83 2.28 -13.95 -2.94
CA VAL A 83 1.02 -13.18 -3.01
C VAL A 83 -0.15 -14.13 -2.77
N VAL A 84 -1.02 -13.81 -1.81
CA VAL A 84 -2.16 -14.66 -1.41
C VAL A 84 -3.53 -13.98 -1.59
N VAL A 85 -3.54 -12.85 -2.29
CA VAL A 85 -4.75 -12.18 -2.74
C VAL A 85 -4.97 -12.49 -4.22
N ASP A 86 -6.23 -12.46 -4.64
CA ASP A 86 -6.65 -12.77 -6.01
C ASP A 86 -6.48 -11.56 -6.94
N PHE A 87 -6.43 -10.35 -6.38
CA PHE A 87 -6.24 -9.11 -7.14
C PHE A 87 -5.55 -8.01 -6.32
N ILE A 88 -4.67 -7.22 -6.96
CA ILE A 88 -4.03 -6.06 -6.34
C ILE A 88 -4.47 -4.82 -7.13
N CYS A 89 -5.31 -3.98 -6.52
CA CYS A 89 -5.71 -2.71 -7.10
C CYS A 89 -4.56 -1.71 -7.01
N ARG A 90 -4.30 -0.97 -8.09
CA ARG A 90 -3.36 0.14 -8.10
C ARG A 90 -4.04 1.40 -7.62
N TYR A 91 -3.46 2.06 -6.63
CA TYR A 91 -3.99 3.32 -6.09
C TYR A 91 -4.11 4.40 -7.17
N GLU A 92 -3.22 4.41 -8.17
CA GLU A 92 -3.22 5.40 -9.26
C GLU A 92 -4.37 5.18 -10.27
N GLN A 93 -5.00 4.00 -10.26
CA GLN A 93 -6.11 3.59 -11.13
C GLN A 93 -7.24 2.99 -10.28
N LEU A 94 -7.44 3.56 -9.07
CA LEU A 94 -8.23 2.92 -8.03
C LEU A 94 -9.70 2.77 -8.43
N GLU A 95 -10.24 3.73 -9.16
CA GLU A 95 -11.62 3.69 -9.65
C GLU A 95 -11.80 2.55 -10.66
N GLU A 96 -10.90 2.45 -11.64
CA GLU A 96 -10.93 1.40 -12.66
C GLU A 96 -10.68 0.01 -12.07
N ASP A 97 -9.78 -0.12 -11.11
CA ASP A 97 -9.48 -1.40 -10.48
C ASP A 97 -10.58 -1.84 -9.50
N LEU A 98 -11.21 -0.92 -8.78
CA LEU A 98 -12.38 -1.24 -7.96
C LEU A 98 -13.60 -1.60 -8.83
N GLU A 99 -13.71 -1.02 -10.02
CA GLU A 99 -14.73 -1.42 -10.99
C GLU A 99 -14.58 -2.89 -11.39
N LYS A 100 -13.35 -3.33 -11.65
CA LYS A 100 -13.06 -4.75 -11.93
C LYS A 100 -13.42 -5.64 -10.75
N VAL A 101 -13.09 -5.24 -9.52
CA VAL A 101 -13.46 -5.97 -8.29
C VAL A 101 -14.98 -6.05 -8.14
N ARG A 102 -15.70 -4.95 -8.37
CA ARG A 102 -17.16 -4.91 -8.32
C ARG A 102 -17.78 -5.92 -9.28
N LEU A 103 -17.34 -5.90 -10.54
CA LEU A 103 -17.79 -6.81 -11.58
C LEU A 103 -17.46 -8.27 -11.23
N GLN A 104 -16.25 -8.53 -10.72
CA GLN A 104 -15.81 -9.86 -10.29
C GLN A 104 -16.67 -10.43 -9.15
N LEU A 105 -17.12 -9.57 -8.22
CA LEU A 105 -17.97 -9.95 -7.10
C LEU A 105 -19.47 -9.99 -7.44
N GLY A 106 -19.86 -9.54 -8.65
CA GLY A 106 -21.27 -9.43 -9.03
C GLY A 106 -22.06 -8.41 -8.20
N LEU A 107 -21.39 -7.37 -7.69
CA LEU A 107 -22.07 -6.33 -6.90
C LEU A 107 -22.91 -5.43 -7.83
N PRO A 108 -24.17 -5.12 -7.45
CA PRO A 108 -25.10 -4.41 -8.33
C PRO A 108 -24.82 -2.91 -8.44
N GLU A 109 -24.19 -2.31 -7.43
CA GLU A 109 -24.01 -0.86 -7.32
C GLU A 109 -22.54 -0.47 -7.50
N SER A 110 -22.31 0.67 -8.18
CA SER A 110 -20.98 1.23 -8.34
C SER A 110 -20.37 1.59 -6.99
N ILE A 111 -19.08 1.28 -6.83
CA ILE A 111 -18.35 1.60 -5.61
C ILE A 111 -18.03 3.09 -5.63
N GLN A 112 -18.75 3.86 -4.81
CA GLN A 112 -18.47 5.28 -4.62
C GLN A 112 -17.34 5.43 -3.60
N LEU A 113 -16.19 5.94 -4.05
CA LEU A 113 -15.07 6.20 -3.16
C LEU A 113 -15.32 7.47 -2.34
N PRO A 114 -15.21 7.43 -1.00
CA PRO A 114 -15.19 8.66 -0.23
C PRO A 114 -13.91 9.43 -0.56
N HIS A 115 -14.00 10.76 -0.68
CA HIS A 115 -12.83 11.64 -0.70
C HIS A 115 -12.19 11.72 0.70
N ALA A 116 -11.70 10.59 1.20
CA ALA A 116 -11.01 10.48 2.45
C ALA A 116 -9.51 10.56 2.17
N LYS A 117 -8.94 11.78 2.23
CA LYS A 117 -7.52 12.10 2.58
C LYS A 117 -6.94 13.37 1.92
N SER A 118 -7.70 14.13 1.13
CA SER A 118 -7.17 15.34 0.47
C SER A 118 -6.67 16.42 1.45
N THR A 119 -7.03 16.36 2.73
CA THR A 119 -6.70 17.35 3.76
C THR A 119 -5.50 17.01 4.66
N PHE A 120 -4.91 15.81 4.57
CA PHE A 120 -3.78 15.44 5.46
C PHE A 120 -2.42 15.98 4.99
N ARG A 121 -2.34 16.47 3.76
CA ARG A 121 -1.09 16.93 3.14
C ARG A 121 -1.24 18.40 2.75
N THR A 122 -0.45 19.27 3.37
CA THR A 122 -0.40 20.71 3.04
C THR A 122 0.52 21.01 1.86
N ASP A 123 1.55 20.19 1.65
CA ASP A 123 2.45 20.29 0.51
C ASP A 123 1.84 19.59 -0.72
N LEU A 124 1.54 20.29 -1.80
CA LEU A 124 0.85 19.69 -2.97
C LEU A 124 1.79 19.13 -4.04
N ARG A 125 3.12 19.22 -3.85
CA ARG A 125 4.10 18.76 -4.86
C ARG A 125 3.96 17.26 -5.13
N SER A 126 4.22 16.80 -6.34
CA SER A 126 4.29 15.36 -6.63
C SER A 126 5.51 14.71 -5.96
N SER A 127 5.54 13.37 -5.91
CA SER A 127 6.76 12.65 -5.50
C SER A 127 7.94 12.95 -6.44
N GLN A 128 7.67 13.22 -7.72
CA GLN A 128 8.67 13.57 -8.73
C GLN A 128 9.36 14.91 -8.44
N GLU A 129 8.63 15.88 -7.88
CA GLU A 129 9.17 17.18 -7.49
C GLU A 129 9.92 17.14 -6.15
N LEU A 130 9.61 16.18 -5.29
CA LEU A 130 10.18 16.09 -3.93
C LEU A 130 11.41 15.19 -3.83
N LEU A 131 11.46 14.13 -4.63
CA LEU A 131 12.48 13.10 -4.51
C LEU A 131 13.68 13.41 -5.42
N VAL A 132 14.87 13.50 -4.82
CA VAL A 132 16.12 13.59 -5.56
C VAL A 132 16.59 12.20 -6.02
N PRO A 133 17.56 12.08 -6.95
CA PRO A 133 17.99 10.77 -7.48
C PRO A 133 18.35 9.73 -6.41
N ARG A 134 19.04 10.13 -5.34
CA ARG A 134 19.38 9.24 -4.22
C ARG A 134 18.16 8.68 -3.49
N HIS A 135 17.12 9.50 -3.30
CA HIS A 135 15.87 9.07 -2.65
C HIS A 135 15.17 8.01 -3.49
N VAL A 136 15.09 8.24 -4.79
CA VAL A 136 14.44 7.31 -5.69
C VAL A 136 15.18 5.98 -5.73
N GLN A 137 16.51 6.00 -5.81
CA GLN A 137 17.31 4.78 -5.75
C GLN A 137 17.04 4.03 -4.44
N ARG A 138 17.05 4.72 -3.30
CA ARG A 138 16.82 4.08 -2.00
C ARG A 138 15.44 3.43 -1.89
N ILE A 139 14.40 4.13 -2.36
CA ILE A 139 13.04 3.59 -2.42
C ILE A 139 12.97 2.39 -3.38
N GLN A 140 13.66 2.46 -4.52
CA GLN A 140 13.69 1.38 -5.49
C GLN A 140 14.37 0.12 -4.95
N GLU A 141 15.48 0.26 -4.22
CA GLU A 141 16.16 -0.84 -3.54
C GLU A 141 15.26 -1.45 -2.46
N GLU A 142 14.61 -0.61 -1.65
CA GLU A 142 13.80 -1.09 -0.54
C GLU A 142 12.52 -1.79 -1.02
N PHE A 143 11.90 -1.34 -2.11
CA PHE A 143 10.64 -1.88 -2.62
C PHE A 143 10.78 -2.65 -3.94
N ALA A 144 11.97 -3.21 -4.22
CA ALA A 144 12.26 -3.92 -5.45
C ALA A 144 11.22 -5.01 -5.76
N ASP A 145 10.82 -5.80 -4.76
CA ASP A 145 9.86 -6.89 -4.92
C ASP A 145 8.48 -6.38 -5.37
N GLU A 146 8.00 -5.26 -4.83
CA GLU A 146 6.71 -4.66 -5.21
C GLU A 146 6.77 -3.97 -6.57
N ILE A 147 7.91 -3.36 -6.89
CA ILE A 147 8.18 -2.73 -8.17
C ILE A 147 8.14 -3.78 -9.28
N GLU A 148 8.83 -4.89 -9.11
CA GLU A 148 8.82 -6.01 -10.05
C GLU A 148 7.41 -6.63 -10.16
N LEU A 149 6.79 -6.96 -9.02
CA LEU A 149 5.46 -7.58 -8.97
C LEU A 149 4.41 -6.76 -9.74
N LEU A 150 4.45 -5.43 -9.63
CA LEU A 150 3.46 -4.54 -10.22
C LEU A 150 3.95 -3.90 -11.53
N GLY A 151 5.14 -4.26 -12.01
CA GLY A 151 5.71 -3.69 -13.23
C GLY A 151 5.84 -2.17 -13.17
N TYR A 152 6.14 -1.62 -11.99
CA TYR A 152 6.48 -0.21 -11.89
C TYR A 152 7.84 0.00 -12.53
N SER A 153 7.92 0.89 -13.49
CA SER A 153 9.18 1.44 -13.94
C SER A 153 9.30 2.84 -13.41
N ARG A 154 10.49 3.25 -12.99
CA ARG A 154 10.78 4.68 -13.03
C ARG A 154 10.75 5.06 -14.50
N LEU A 155 9.70 5.74 -14.94
CA LEU A 155 9.85 6.62 -16.10
C LEU A 155 10.91 7.62 -15.65
N LEU A 156 12.17 7.35 -15.98
CA LEU A 156 13.14 8.42 -16.13
C LEU A 156 12.48 9.33 -17.15
N GLY A 157 11.96 10.47 -16.69
CA GLY A 157 11.52 11.52 -17.59
C GLY A 157 12.71 11.87 -18.46
N GLY A 158 12.76 11.28 -19.65
CA GLY A 158 13.59 11.72 -20.74
C GLY A 158 12.86 12.86 -21.42
N GLY A 159 13.54 14.01 -21.51
CA GLY A 159 13.04 15.24 -22.13
C GLY A 159 13.54 16.44 -21.37
#